data_AF-A0A3G8WM18-F1
#
_entry.id   AF-A0A3G8WM18-F1
#
_cell.length_a   1.000
_cell.length_b   1.000
_cell.length_c   1.000
_cell.angle_alpha   90.00
_cell.angle_beta   90.00
_cell.angle_gamma   90.00
#
_symmetry.space_group_name_H-M   'P 1'
#
loop_
_entity.id
_entity.type
_entity.pdbx_description
1 polymer ?
#
loop_
_entity_poly.entity_id
_entity_poly.type
_entity_poly.pdbx_seq_one_letter_code
_entity_poly.pdbx_strand_id
1 'polypeptide(L)'
;MALINCTECNKEISDKALTCPYCGNPIVSMQSPVQPKIIVKRNEGCFLQTLNMGCLLILIVIGLIVVSMLFSSVFFKDYSKKLEKQRIEKKK
;
A
#
# COMPACT_ATOMS: atom_id res chain seq x y z
N MET A 1 16.21 18.91 -24.54
CA MET A 1 16.01 17.52 -24.05
C MET A 1 14.53 17.25 -24.17
N ALA A 2 14.12 16.18 -24.85
CA ALA A 2 12.70 15.91 -25.04
C ALA A 2 12.18 15.13 -23.83
N LEU A 3 11.09 15.60 -23.21
CA LEU A 3 10.36 14.79 -22.26
C LEU A 3 9.42 13.88 -23.05
N ILE A 4 9.47 12.58 -22.78
CA ILE A 4 8.58 11.56 -23.35
C ILE A 4 7.59 11.11 -22.28
N ASN A 5 6.42 10.66 -22.69
CA ASN A 5 5.46 10.07 -21.77
C ASN A 5 5.77 8.59 -21.56
N CYS A 6 5.83 8.16 -20.30
CA CYS A 6 5.96 6.75 -19.98
C CYS A 6 4.68 6.00 -20.39
N THR A 7 4.81 4.91 -21.16
CA THR A 7 3.67 4.12 -21.64
C THR A 7 2.86 3.45 -20.54
N GLU A 8 3.46 3.26 -19.36
CA GLU A 8 2.81 2.58 -18.23
C GLU A 8 2.12 3.55 -17.27
N CYS A 9 2.81 4.65 -16.90
CA CYS A 9 2.31 5.56 -15.87
C CYS A 9 1.88 6.92 -16.38
N ASN A 10 2.04 7.16 -17.70
CA ASN A 10 1.72 8.40 -18.40
C ASN A 10 2.34 9.66 -17.78
N LYS A 11 3.42 9.50 -17.00
CA LYS A 11 4.19 10.63 -16.47
C LYS A 11 5.28 11.02 -17.47
N GLU A 12 5.56 12.31 -17.50
CA GLU A 12 6.65 12.89 -18.28
C GLU A 12 8.00 12.48 -17.68
N ILE A 13 8.89 11.98 -18.54
CA ILE A 13 10.21 11.46 -18.19
C ILE A 13 11.22 11.88 -19.27
N SER A 14 12.50 11.92 -18.96
CA SER A 14 13.51 12.24 -19.97
C SER A 14 13.63 11.13 -21.02
N ASP A 15 13.73 11.52 -22.28
CA ASP A 15 14.17 10.71 -23.43
C ASP A 15 15.47 9.91 -23.21
N LYS A 16 16.29 10.30 -22.23
CA LYS A 16 17.53 9.62 -21.85
C LYS A 16 17.38 8.65 -20.68
N ALA A 17 16.20 8.59 -20.04
CA ALA A 17 15.98 7.71 -18.90
C ALA A 17 15.95 6.25 -19.36
N LEU A 18 16.80 5.40 -18.78
CA LEU A 18 16.82 3.95 -19.04
C LEU A 18 15.64 3.22 -18.38
N THR A 19 15.09 3.81 -17.33
CA THR A 19 13.95 3.31 -16.54
C THR A 19 13.15 4.51 -16.05
N CYS A 20 11.82 4.40 -16.06
CA CYS A 20 10.95 5.44 -15.52
C CYS A 20 11.18 5.58 -14.01
N PRO A 21 11.53 6.76 -13.48
CA PRO A 21 11.74 6.96 -12.04
C PRO A 21 10.44 6.86 -11.22
N TYR A 22 9.29 6.92 -11.90
CA TYR A 22 7.99 6.96 -11.23
C TYR A 22 7.28 5.60 -11.16
N CYS A 23 7.52 4.70 -12.12
CA CYS A 23 6.90 3.37 -12.14
C CYS A 23 7.90 2.23 -12.29
N GLY A 24 9.18 2.51 -12.53
CA GLY A 24 10.23 1.51 -12.71
C GLY A 24 10.24 0.82 -14.08
N ASN A 25 9.30 1.13 -14.98
CA ASN A 25 9.24 0.49 -16.30
C ASN A 25 10.51 0.80 -17.12
N PRO A 26 11.21 -0.21 -17.67
CA PRO A 26 12.32 0.02 -18.59
C PRO A 26 11.83 0.71 -19.87
N ILE A 27 12.48 1.81 -20.21
CA ILE A 27 12.20 2.53 -21.45
C ILE A 27 13.14 1.96 -22.50
N VAL A 28 12.60 1.17 -23.43
CA VAL A 28 13.38 0.60 -24.54
C VAL A 28 13.41 1.63 -25.67
N SER A 29 14.36 2.56 -25.64
CA SER A 29 14.60 3.46 -26.76
C SER A 29 15.43 2.76 -27.83
N MET A 30 14.80 2.40 -28.95
CA MET A 30 15.46 1.83 -30.13
C MET A 30 16.07 2.93 -31.01
N GLN A 31 17.04 3.69 -30.51
CA GLN A 31 17.80 4.66 -31.32
C GLN A 31 19.31 4.41 -31.14
N SER A 32 19.92 3.97 -32.24
CA SER A 32 21.30 3.48 -32.50
C SER A 32 22.41 4.55 -32.32
N PRO A 33 23.69 4.29 -32.67
CA PRO A 33 24.70 3.43 -32.05
C PRO A 33 25.79 4.26 -31.32
N VAL A 34 26.71 3.56 -30.63
CA VAL A 34 27.90 4.10 -29.90
C VAL A 34 27.54 4.69 -28.54
N GLN A 35 27.72 3.90 -27.48
CA GLN A 35 28.37 4.21 -26.17
C GLN A 35 28.45 2.89 -25.36
N PRO A 36 29.49 2.68 -24.53
CA PRO A 36 29.91 1.37 -24.04
C PRO A 36 28.79 0.63 -23.29
N LYS A 37 28.61 -0.64 -23.62
CA LYS A 37 27.67 -1.58 -23.02
C LYS A 37 28.03 -1.83 -21.55
N ILE A 38 27.66 -0.91 -20.67
CA ILE A 38 27.56 -1.23 -19.25
C ILE A 38 26.40 -2.22 -19.14
N ILE A 39 26.73 -3.49 -18.89
CA ILE A 39 25.76 -4.51 -18.48
C ILE A 39 25.25 -4.08 -17.10
N VAL A 40 24.29 -3.15 -17.09
CA VAL A 40 23.52 -2.84 -15.88
C VAL A 40 22.63 -4.04 -15.66
N LYS A 41 23.10 -4.98 -14.83
CA LYS A 41 22.24 -5.99 -14.20
C LYS A 41 21.24 -5.22 -13.35
N ARG A 42 20.07 -4.89 -13.91
CA ARG A 42 19.05 -4.11 -13.21
C ARG A 42 18.47 -4.96 -12.10
N ASN A 43 18.81 -4.60 -10.89
CA ASN A 43 18.10 -4.96 -9.68
C ASN A 43 16.65 -4.54 -9.92
N GLU A 44 15.74 -5.50 -9.79
CA GLU A 44 14.31 -5.33 -9.96
C GLU A 44 13.85 -4.11 -9.14
N GLY A 45 13.06 -3.24 -9.78
CA GLY A 45 12.64 -1.97 -9.17
C GLY A 45 12.00 -2.20 -7.81
N CYS A 46 12.49 -1.50 -6.79
CA CYS A 46 12.07 -1.56 -5.38
C CYS A 46 10.59 -1.13 -5.14
N PHE A 47 9.78 -0.98 -6.19
CA PHE A 47 8.40 -0.52 -6.11
C PHE A 47 7.37 -1.67 -6.16
N LEU A 48 7.69 -2.83 -6.74
CA LEU A 48 6.79 -4.00 -6.72
C LEU A 48 6.93 -4.88 -5.46
N GLN A 49 8.00 -4.71 -4.67
CA GLN A 49 8.23 -5.50 -3.46
C GLN A 49 7.47 -4.97 -2.22
N THR A 50 7.01 -3.71 -2.22
CA THR A 50 6.28 -3.12 -1.09
C THR A 50 4.77 -3.40 -1.11
N LEU A 51 4.19 -3.73 -2.26
CA LEU A 51 2.76 -4.07 -2.37
C LEU A 51 2.40 -5.41 -1.71
N ASN A 52 3.34 -6.36 -1.65
CA ASN A 52 3.04 -7.68 -1.09
C ASN A 52 3.12 -7.72 0.46
N MET A 53 3.91 -6.83 1.08
CA MET A 53 3.99 -6.72 2.55
C MET A 53 3.08 -5.64 3.13
N GLY A 54 2.80 -4.57 2.37
CA GLY A 54 1.91 -3.49 2.83
C GLY A 54 0.44 -3.93 2.94
N CYS A 55 -0.04 -4.72 1.98
CA CYS A 55 -1.44 -5.16 1.96
C CYS A 55 -1.79 -6.07 3.14
N LEU A 56 -0.91 -7.01 3.50
CA LEU A 56 -1.10 -7.91 4.64
C LEU A 56 -1.19 -7.13 5.96
N LEU A 57 -0.32 -6.14 6.17
CA LEU A 57 -0.30 -5.33 7.38
C LEU A 57 -1.58 -4.48 7.50
N ILE A 58 -2.02 -3.87 6.39
CA ILE A 58 -3.26 -3.09 6.32
C ILE A 58 -4.48 -3.97 6.65
N LEU A 59 -4.56 -5.18 6.09
CA LEU A 59 -5.66 -6.12 6.36
C LEU A 59 -5.69 -6.57 7.83
N ILE A 60 -4.53 -6.81 8.44
CA ILE A 60 -4.43 -7.16 9.87
C ILE A 60 -4.92 -6.00 10.73
N VAL A 61 -4.48 -4.76 10.45
CA VAL A 61 -4.90 -3.58 11.22
C VAL A 61 -6.40 -3.34 11.11
N ILE A 62 -6.97 -3.43 9.90
CA ILE A 62 -8.42 -3.32 9.70
C ILE A 62 -9.16 -4.43 10.46
N GLY A 63 -8.67 -5.68 10.39
CA GLY A 63 -9.24 -6.80 11.13
C GLY A 63 -9.25 -6.56 12.66
N LEU A 64 -8.14 -6.07 13.22
CA LEU A 64 -8.05 -5.75 14.65
C LEU A 64 -9.00 -4.62 15.05
N ILE A 65 -9.17 -3.61 14.21
CA ILE A 65 -10.13 -2.51 14.45
C ILE A 65 -11.56 -3.03 14.48
N VAL A 66 -11.95 -3.88 13.52
CA VAL A 66 -13.29 -4.46 13.46
C VAL A 66 -13.54 -5.37 14.67
N VAL A 67 -12.58 -6.22 15.04
CA VAL A 67 -12.68 -7.08 16.22
C VAL A 67 -12.81 -6.25 17.50
N SER A 68 -12.01 -5.19 17.64
CA SER A 68 -12.09 -4.27 18.78
C SER A 68 -13.46 -3.60 18.87
N MET A 69 -14.00 -3.09 17.75
CA MET A 69 -15.33 -2.48 17.71
C MET A 69 -16.45 -3.47 18.08
N LEU A 70 -16.39 -4.70 17.57
CA LEU A 70 -17.36 -5.75 17.91
C LEU A 70 -17.25 -6.13 19.38
N PHE A 71 -16.03 -6.28 19.89
CA PHE A 71 -15.77 -6.62 21.29
C PHE A 71 -16.30 -5.53 22.23
N SER A 72 -16.00 -4.26 21.95
CA SER A 72 -16.56 -3.12 22.70
C SER A 72 -18.09 -3.13 22.68
N SER A 73 -18.71 -3.42 21.53
CA SER A 73 -20.17 -3.46 21.41
C SER A 73 -20.82 -4.56 22.26
N VAL A 74 -20.19 -5.75 22.31
CA VAL A 74 -20.64 -6.87 23.15
C VAL A 74 -20.44 -6.55 24.63
N PHE A 75 -19.24 -6.08 25.01
CA PHE A 75 -18.92 -5.72 26.40
C PHE A 75 -19.84 -4.63 26.93
N PHE A 76 -20.15 -3.63 26.10
CA PHE A 76 -21.03 -2.53 26.48
C PHE A 76 -22.46 -3.01 26.74
N LYS A 77 -22.93 -3.99 25.94
CA LYS A 77 -24.26 -4.59 26.11
C LYS A 77 -24.36 -5.41 27.40
N ASP A 78 -23.31 -6.16 27.75
CA ASP A 78 -23.25 -6.89 29.02
C ASP A 78 -23.12 -5.94 30.22
N TYR A 79 -22.34 -4.87 30.08
CA TYR A 79 -22.19 -3.86 31.12
C TYR A 79 -23.51 -3.13 31.41
N SER A 80 -24.24 -2.76 30.35
CA SER A 80 -25.56 -2.13 30.44
C SER A 80 -26.56 -3.01 31.21
N LYS A 81 -26.66 -4.29 30.87
CA LYS A 81 -27.55 -5.24 31.57
C LYS A 81 -27.18 -5.41 33.04
N LYS A 82 -25.88 -5.42 33.37
CA LYS A 82 -25.41 -5.53 34.76
C LYS A 82 -25.80 -4.31 35.58
N LEU A 83 -25.73 -3.12 35.00
CA LEU A 83 -26.14 -1.86 35.65
C LEU A 83 -27.64 -1.83 35.92
N GLU A 84 -28.46 -2.29 34.97
CA GLU A 84 -29.91 -2.41 35.14
C GLU A 84 -30.28 -3.36 36.28
N LYS A 85 -29.66 -4.55 36.36
CA LYS A 85 -29.91 -5.49 37.46
C LYS A 85 -29.60 -4.89 38.82
N GLN A 86 -28.48 -4.20 38.97
CA GLN A 86 -28.14 -3.54 40.24
C GLN A 86 -29.10 -2.41 40.62
N ARG A 87 -29.64 -1.68 39.63
CA ARG A 87 -30.64 -0.64 39.88
C ARG A 87 -31.97 -1.22 40.38
N ILE A 88 -32.36 -2.39 39.86
CA ILE A 88 -33.56 -3.11 40.30
C ILE A 88 -33.37 -3.65 41.71
N GLU A 89 -32.21 -4.25 42.01
CA GLU A 89 -31.90 -4.83 43.32
C GLU A 89 -31.84 -3.77 44.43
N LYS A 90 -31.29 -2.58 44.17
CA LYS A 90 -31.30 -1.46 45.12
C LYS A 90 -32.68 -0.83 45.37
N LYS A 91 -33.67 -1.09 44.51
CA LYS A 91 -35.05 -0.56 44.65
C LYS A 91 -35.99 -1.52 45.39
N LYS A 92 -35.55 -2.75 45.66
CA LYS A 92 -36.33 -3.78 46.37
C LYS A 92 -35.91 -3.82 47.84
#